data_AF-A0A0S7WI24-F1
#
_entry.id   AF-A0A0S7WI24-F1
#
_cell.length_a   1.000
_cell.length_b   1.000
_cell.length_c   1.000
_cell.angle_alpha   90.00
_cell.angle_beta   90.00
_cell.angle_gamma   90.00
#
_symmetry.space_group_name_H-M   'P 1'
#
loop_
_entity.id
_entity.type
_entity.pdbx_description
1 polymer ?
#
loop_
_entity_poly.entity_id
_entity_poly.type
_entity_poly.pdbx_seq_one_letter_code
_entity_poly.pdbx_strand_id
1 'polypeptide(L)'
;MCKVDIVDHLHPITRSEPDHAWILYYWGPVLVPNRSATISILGRYDTVDEPAMVAFDYEYGRVFLIGPHPEFEEDSDRDGVSFPDQLDDRGSDWDLMQKTCRWCLGK
;
A
#
# COMPACT_ATOMS: atom_id res chain seq x y z
N MET A 1 -13.32 3.58 -4.31
CA MET A 1 -11.94 3.37 -3.85
C MET A 1 -11.54 1.91 -3.95
N CYS A 2 -10.23 1.66 -3.94
CA CYS A 2 -9.66 0.33 -4.01
C CYS A 2 -9.43 -0.20 -2.59
N LYS A 3 -10.13 -1.26 -2.20
CA LYS A 3 -9.89 -1.92 -0.92
C LYS A 3 -8.74 -2.91 -1.07
N VAL A 4 -7.72 -2.76 -0.23
CA VAL A 4 -6.62 -3.69 -0.08
C VAL A 4 -6.71 -4.34 1.29
N ASP A 5 -6.89 -5.65 1.34
CA ASP A 5 -6.83 -6.42 2.57
C ASP A 5 -5.36 -6.61 2.97
N ILE A 6 -5.02 -6.26 4.20
CA ILE A 6 -3.69 -6.49 4.77
C ILE A 6 -3.61 -7.96 5.21
N VAL A 7 -2.66 -8.70 4.66
CA VAL A 7 -2.56 -10.15 4.85
C VAL A 7 -1.30 -10.59 5.61
N ASP A 8 -0.37 -9.66 5.85
CA ASP A 8 0.82 -9.90 6.67
C ASP A 8 0.93 -8.83 7.77
N HIS A 9 0.48 -9.16 8.97
CA HIS A 9 0.62 -8.30 10.16
C HIS A 9 1.92 -8.54 10.95
N LEU A 10 2.83 -9.36 10.44
CA LEU A 10 4.15 -9.57 11.04
C LEU A 10 5.19 -8.63 10.41
N HIS A 11 4.98 -8.22 9.15
CA HIS A 11 5.90 -7.34 8.45
C HIS A 11 5.94 -5.93 9.09
N PRO A 12 7.13 -5.30 9.25
CA PRO A 12 7.26 -4.00 9.91
C PRO A 12 6.42 -2.87 9.30
N ILE A 13 6.16 -2.91 7.99
CA ILE A 13 5.33 -1.93 7.27
C ILE A 13 3.88 -2.00 7.76
N THR A 14 3.34 -3.21 7.89
CA THR A 14 1.90 -3.48 8.04
C THR A 14 1.47 -3.96 9.43
N ARG A 15 2.41 -4.23 10.33
CA ARG A 15 2.13 -4.75 11.69
C ARG A 15 1.18 -3.91 12.54
N SER A 16 1.11 -2.61 12.26
CA SER A 16 0.23 -1.67 12.98
C SER A 16 -0.87 -1.11 12.08
N GLU A 17 -1.00 -1.62 10.85
CA GLU A 17 -2.11 -1.27 9.97
C GLU A 17 -3.38 -2.00 10.40
N PRO A 18 -4.56 -1.42 10.13
CA PRO A 18 -5.82 -2.16 10.15
C PRO A 18 -5.80 -3.35 9.20
N ASP A 19 -6.80 -4.22 9.30
CA ASP A 19 -6.94 -5.40 8.41
C ASP A 19 -7.16 -5.02 6.94
N HIS A 20 -7.41 -3.74 6.63
CA HIS A 20 -7.56 -3.25 5.27
C HIS A 20 -7.24 -1.76 5.16
N ALA A 21 -6.81 -1.34 3.98
CA ALA A 21 -6.67 0.05 3.56
C ALA A 21 -7.63 0.34 2.40
N TRP A 22 -8.15 1.56 2.35
CA TRP A 22 -8.88 2.08 1.20
C TRP A 22 -7.97 3.08 0.52
N ILE A 23 -7.57 2.81 -0.71
CA ILE A 23 -6.56 3.61 -1.41
C ILE A 23 -7.17 4.14 -2.71
N LEU A 24 -6.84 5.38 -3.08
CA LEU A 24 -7.26 5.93 -4.37
C LEU A 24 -6.69 5.07 -5.52
N TYR A 25 -7.43 5.05 -6.63
CA TYR A 25 -7.08 4.41 -7.90
C TYR A 25 -7.15 2.86 -7.90
N TYR A 26 -8.16 2.34 -8.61
CA TYR A 26 -8.49 0.92 -8.71
C TYR A 26 -8.05 0.25 -10.03
N TRP A 27 -7.24 0.94 -10.84
CA TRP A 27 -6.69 0.41 -12.10
C TRP A 27 -5.19 0.05 -11.98
N GLY A 28 -4.71 -0.08 -10.74
CA GLY A 28 -3.34 -0.49 -10.45
C GLY A 28 -3.02 -1.90 -10.94
N PRO A 29 -1.74 -2.22 -11.17
CA PRO A 29 -1.33 -3.57 -11.55
C PRO A 29 -1.50 -4.57 -10.40
N VAL A 30 -1.62 -5.85 -10.77
CA VAL A 30 -1.38 -6.98 -9.87
C VAL A 30 0.12 -7.27 -9.85
N LEU A 31 0.68 -7.50 -8.66
CA LEU A 31 2.10 -7.71 -8.44
C LEU A 31 2.42 -9.20 -8.31
N VAL A 32 2.39 -9.94 -9.42
CA VAL A 32 2.57 -11.40 -9.44
C VAL A 32 4.03 -11.79 -9.17
N PRO A 33 4.34 -12.46 -8.03
CA PRO A 33 5.69 -12.92 -7.75
C PRO A 33 6.12 -14.04 -8.69
N ASN A 34 7.40 -14.06 -9.06
CA ASN A 34 7.99 -15.27 -9.65
C ASN A 34 8.05 -16.38 -8.58
N ARG A 35 7.73 -17.62 -8.94
CA ARG A 35 7.64 -18.76 -8.01
C ARG A 35 8.92 -19.03 -7.21
N SER A 36 10.09 -18.68 -7.76
CA SER A 36 11.37 -18.86 -7.09
C SER A 36 11.80 -17.67 -6.22
N ALA A 37 11.07 -16.56 -6.27
CA ALA A 37 11.40 -15.35 -5.51
C ALA A 37 10.80 -15.42 -4.11
N THR A 38 11.56 -14.99 -3.11
CA THR A 38 11.05 -14.80 -1.75
C THR A 38 10.51 -13.38 -1.65
N ILE A 39 9.20 -13.24 -1.77
CA ILE A 39 8.50 -11.94 -1.74
C ILE A 39 7.41 -12.00 -0.67
N SER A 40 7.40 -11.03 0.23
CA SER A 40 6.33 -10.86 1.20
C SER A 40 5.14 -10.18 0.53
N ILE A 41 3.98 -10.83 0.56
CA ILE A 41 2.72 -10.24 0.13
C ILE A 41 2.13 -9.54 1.35
N LEU A 42 2.08 -8.22 1.31
CA LEU A 42 1.61 -7.40 2.43
C LEU A 42 0.12 -7.16 2.37
N GLY A 43 -0.42 -7.05 1.15
CA GLY A 43 -1.83 -6.84 0.93
C GLY A 43 -2.33 -7.35 -0.42
N ARG A 44 -3.62 -7.65 -0.48
CA ARG A 44 -4.32 -8.19 -1.66
C ARG A 44 -5.53 -7.34 -2.01
N TYR A 45 -5.84 -7.25 -3.29
CA TYR A 45 -7.10 -6.62 -3.73
C TYR A 45 -8.29 -7.45 -3.23
N ASP A 46 -9.20 -6.83 -2.48
CA ASP A 46 -10.37 -7.50 -1.88
C ASP A 46 -11.25 -8.21 -2.93
N THR A 47 -11.36 -7.65 -4.14
CA THR A 47 -12.28 -8.15 -5.18
C THR A 47 -11.77 -9.35 -5.96
N VAL A 48 -10.45 -9.55 -6.04
CA VAL A 48 -9.82 -10.59 -6.87
C VAL A 48 -8.85 -11.49 -6.11
N ASP A 49 -8.59 -11.21 -4.83
CA ASP A 49 -7.63 -11.93 -3.98
C ASP A 49 -6.22 -12.01 -4.58
N GLU A 50 -5.82 -11.00 -5.35
CA GLU A 50 -4.52 -10.93 -6.02
C GLU A 50 -3.58 -9.92 -5.34
N PRO A 51 -2.25 -10.13 -5.34
CA PRO A 51 -1.29 -9.26 -4.66
C PRO A 51 -1.35 -7.81 -5.16
N ALA A 52 -1.60 -6.89 -4.21
CA ALA A 52 -1.64 -5.45 -4.44
C ALA A 52 -0.43 -4.72 -3.83
N MET A 53 0.13 -5.28 -2.76
CA MET A 53 1.28 -4.73 -2.04
C MET A 53 2.29 -5.82 -1.76
N VAL A 54 3.55 -5.59 -2.12
CA VAL A 54 4.64 -6.53 -1.87
C VAL A 54 5.89 -5.84 -1.34
N ALA A 55 6.67 -6.56 -0.54
CA ALA A 55 7.97 -6.14 -0.06
C ALA A 55 8.98 -7.28 -0.16
N PHE A 56 10.23 -6.94 -0.49
CA PHE A 56 11.32 -7.90 -0.61
C PHE A 56 12.68 -7.21 -0.55
N ASP A 57 13.73 -7.98 -0.25
CA ASP A 57 15.11 -7.52 -0.35
C ASP A 57 15.62 -7.70 -1.79
N TYR A 58 16.36 -6.72 -2.31
CA TYR A 58 17.05 -6.78 -3.59
C TYR A 58 18.51 -6.38 -3.40
N GLU A 59 19.40 -7.37 -3.41
CA GLU A 59 20.81 -7.23 -3.03
C GLU A 59 20.95 -6.62 -1.62
N TYR A 60 21.50 -5.41 -1.52
CA TYR A 60 21.65 -4.68 -0.25
C TYR A 60 20.49 -3.70 0.01
N GLY A 61 19.52 -3.64 -0.91
CA GLY A 61 18.37 -2.75 -0.85
C GLY A 61 17.11 -3.46 -0.40
N ARG A 62 16.12 -2.64 -0.05
CA ARG A 62 14.76 -3.04 0.31
C ARG A 62 13.79 -2.41 -0.68
N VAL A 63 12.90 -3.23 -1.22
CA VAL A 63 11.95 -2.83 -2.26
C VAL A 63 10.54 -2.99 -1.71
N PHE A 64 9.73 -1.95 -1.90
CA PHE A 64 8.29 -1.97 -1.71
C PHE A 64 7.63 -1.58 -3.02
N LEU A 65 6.61 -2.33 -3.42
CA LEU A 65 5.78 -2.05 -4.59
C LEU A 65 4.32 -2.08 -4.16
N ILE A 66 3.54 -1.12 -4.66
CA ILE A 66 2.11 -0.98 -4.43
C ILE A 66 1.41 -0.72 -5.75
N GLY A 67 0.32 -1.43 -6.00
CA GLY A 67 -0.48 -1.32 -7.22
C GLY A 67 -1.41 -0.10 -7.22
N PRO A 68 -2.22 0.12 -6.15
CA PRO A 68 -2.98 1.36 -5.96
C PRO A 68 -2.11 2.61 -5.91
N HIS A 69 -2.75 3.79 -5.90
CA HIS A 69 -2.06 5.09 -5.82
C HIS A 69 -2.25 5.69 -4.42
N PRO A 70 -1.26 5.55 -3.50
CA PRO A 70 -1.36 6.15 -2.17
C PRO A 70 -1.37 7.66 -2.24
N GLU A 71 -2.27 8.28 -1.49
CA GLU A 71 -2.40 9.74 -1.46
C GLU A 71 -2.20 10.31 -0.06
N PHE A 72 -1.67 11.52 0.00
CA PHE A 72 -1.14 12.10 1.25
C PHE A 72 -2.09 13.09 1.91
N GLU A 73 -2.96 13.76 1.16
CA GLU A 73 -3.69 14.95 1.63
C GLU A 73 -5.22 14.85 1.43
N GLU A 74 -5.77 13.64 1.43
CA GLU A 74 -7.23 13.42 1.27
C GLU A 74 -8.05 13.85 2.51
N ASP A 75 -7.39 14.11 3.63
CA ASP A 75 -8.00 14.63 4.86
C ASP A 75 -7.93 16.17 4.98
N SER A 76 -7.46 16.90 3.95
CA SER A 76 -7.13 18.33 4.08
C SER A 76 -7.16 19.11 2.76
N ASP A 77 -7.97 20.17 2.72
CA ASP A 77 -8.14 21.10 1.57
C ASP A 77 -6.89 21.96 1.24
N ARG A 78 -5.69 21.60 1.70
CA ARG A 78 -4.49 22.47 1.66
C ARG A 78 -4.01 22.75 0.24
N ASP A 79 -4.26 21.85 -0.70
CA ASP A 79 -3.89 22.01 -2.10
C ASP A 79 -5.00 22.69 -2.94
N GLY A 80 -6.19 22.90 -2.35
CA GLY A 80 -7.35 23.50 -3.00
C GLY A 80 -7.97 22.63 -4.10
N VAL A 81 -7.67 21.33 -4.14
CA VAL A 81 -8.21 20.37 -5.11
C VAL A 81 -9.39 19.63 -4.48
N SER A 82 -10.58 19.80 -5.05
CA SER A 82 -11.81 19.11 -4.61
C SER A 82 -12.28 18.02 -5.57
N PHE A 83 -11.44 17.67 -6.55
CA PHE A 83 -11.76 16.65 -7.55
C PHE A 83 -12.02 15.26 -6.93
N PRO A 84 -11.24 14.80 -5.95
CA PRO A 84 -11.44 13.48 -5.35
C PRO A 84 -12.44 13.45 -4.18
N ASP A 85 -12.97 14.56 -3.67
CA ASP A 85 -13.88 14.61 -2.49
C ASP A 85 -15.08 13.64 -2.51
N GLN A 86 -15.50 13.22 -3.71
CA GLN A 86 -16.60 12.26 -3.89
C GLN A 86 -16.15 10.80 -3.75
N LEU A 87 -14.85 10.56 -3.65
CA LEU A 87 -14.21 9.27 -3.55
C LEU A 87 -13.75 9.09 -2.10
N ASP A 88 -14.39 8.19 -1.36
CA ASP A 88 -14.10 7.96 0.07
C ASP A 88 -12.98 6.91 0.24
N ASP A 89 -11.73 7.35 0.39
CA ASP A 89 -10.55 6.51 0.74
C ASP A 89 -10.28 6.47 2.24
N ARG A 90 -11.15 7.08 3.04
CA ARG A 90 -11.08 7.02 4.50
C ARG A 90 -9.77 7.57 5.07
N GLY A 91 -9.15 8.49 4.33
CA GLY A 91 -8.09 9.35 4.79
C GLY A 91 -6.72 9.04 4.21
N SER A 92 -5.71 9.71 4.77
CA SER A 92 -4.35 9.74 4.23
C SER A 92 -3.60 8.41 4.35
N ASP A 93 -2.98 7.98 3.24
CA ASP A 93 -2.05 6.84 3.20
C ASP A 93 -0.65 7.19 3.73
N TRP A 94 -0.46 8.41 4.23
CA TRP A 94 0.84 8.90 4.67
C TRP A 94 1.49 8.01 5.73
N ASP A 95 0.73 7.46 6.68
CA ASP A 95 1.28 6.61 7.73
C ASP A 95 1.87 5.32 7.14
N LEU A 96 1.14 4.65 6.24
CA LEU A 96 1.61 3.47 5.48
C LEU A 96 2.89 3.81 4.72
N MET A 97 2.90 4.91 3.99
CA MET A 97 4.04 5.32 3.18
C MET A 97 5.25 5.74 4.03
N GLN A 98 5.02 6.35 5.20
CA GLN A 98 6.08 6.68 6.15
C GLN A 98 6.73 5.41 6.71
N LYS A 99 5.92 4.41 7.10
CA LYS A 99 6.42 3.10 7.58
C LYS A 99 7.22 2.38 6.50
N THR A 100 6.74 2.40 5.26
CA THR A 100 7.47 1.92 4.08
C THR A 100 8.83 2.60 3.94
N CYS A 101 8.88 3.94 3.97
CA CYS A 101 10.13 4.69 3.87
C CYS A 101 11.12 4.31 4.99
N ARG A 102 10.65 4.19 6.23
CA ARG A 102 11.49 3.78 7.37
C ARG A 102 12.05 2.38 7.17
N TRP A 103 11.21 1.43 6.75
CA TRP A 103 11.63 0.06 6.47
C TRP A 103 12.69 0.03 5.36
N CYS A 104 12.48 0.75 4.25
CA CYS A 104 13.47 0.82 3.15
C CYS A 104 14.81 1.43 3.60
N LEU A 105 14.78 2.37 4.56
CA LEU A 105 15.97 3.00 5.13
C LEU A 105 16.64 2.20 6.25
N GLY A 106 16.11 1.04 6.65
CA GLY A 106 16.67 0.26 7.75
C GLY A 106 16.43 0.84 9.13
N LYS A 107 15.39 1.67 9.30
CA LYS A 107 15.06 2.39 10.54
C LYS A 107 13.89 1.78 11.30
#